data_AF-A0A3B0UMM5-F1
#
_entry.id   AF-A0A3B0UMM5-F1
#
_cell.length_a   1.000
_cell.length_b   1.000
_cell.length_c   1.000
_cell.angle_alpha   90.00
_cell.angle_beta   90.00
_cell.angle_gamma   90.00
#
_symmetry.space_group_name_H-M   'P 1'
#
loop_
_entity.id
_entity.type
_entity.pdbx_description
1 polymer ?
#
loop_
_entity_poly.entity_id
_entity_poly.type
_entity_poly.pdbx_seq_one_letter_code
_entity_poly.pdbx_strand_id
1 'polypeptide(L)'
;EPNPIGRSVIKKKVKEFSDIYTNPANYNSIATQYPNLNICLAHFGGDSEWDKYLEHSWHPNEPEENKSWLSVILDLIQKHDNIYTDISSTLFQKDSYMDLLLVLLENKKIRERVLFGSDYYMMERIKSQEREMAIKIRSRLGSALFKQIAETNPKKYLGIS
;
A
#
# COMPACT_ATOMS: atom_id res chain seq x y z
N GLU A 1 33.36 9.66 3.48
CA GLU A 1 32.55 10.65 2.74
C GLU A 1 31.54 11.29 3.70
N PRO A 2 31.26 12.59 3.60
CA PRO A 2 30.27 13.24 4.45
C PRO A 2 28.85 12.80 4.06
N ASN A 3 28.03 12.51 5.08
CA ASN A 3 26.63 12.13 4.94
C ASN A 3 25.82 13.28 4.30
N PRO A 4 25.09 13.06 3.19
CA PRO A 4 24.37 14.11 2.46
C PRO A 4 23.27 14.83 3.26
N ILE A 5 22.98 14.40 4.49
CA ILE A 5 21.87 14.92 5.31
C ILE A 5 22.37 15.65 6.59
N GLY A 6 23.68 15.77 6.81
CA GLY A 6 24.23 16.62 7.88
C GLY A 6 23.78 16.26 9.31
N ARG A 7 23.25 15.05 9.54
CA ARG A 7 22.89 14.55 10.87
C ARG A 7 23.84 13.45 11.33
N SER A 8 24.29 13.58 12.57
CA SER A 8 25.06 12.57 13.30
C SER A 8 24.33 11.21 13.23
N VAL A 9 25.02 10.19 12.72
CA VAL A 9 24.52 8.81 12.67
C VAL A 9 24.62 8.25 14.09
N ILE A 10 23.68 8.66 14.95
CA ILE A 10 23.35 7.91 16.15
C ILE A 10 22.80 6.58 15.64
N LYS A 11 23.32 5.45 16.12
CA LYS A 11 22.77 4.11 15.86
C LYS A 11 21.33 4.03 16.42
N LYS A 12 20.37 4.65 15.73
CA LYS A 12 18.96 4.30 15.87
C LYS A 12 18.83 2.83 15.49
N LYS A 13 17.93 2.10 16.17
CA LYS A 13 17.61 0.72 15.79
C LYS A 13 17.29 0.72 14.28
N VAL A 14 17.89 -0.19 13.53
CA VAL A 14 17.85 -0.24 12.05
C VAL A 14 16.45 0.00 11.47
N LYS A 15 15.40 -0.46 12.17
CA LYS A 15 13.99 -0.23 11.85
C LYS A 15 13.60 1.26 11.81
N GLU A 16 13.86 2.02 12.86
CA GLU A 16 13.51 3.46 12.92
C GLU A 16 14.23 4.27 11.84
N PHE A 17 15.44 3.85 11.46
CA PHE A 17 16.17 4.48 10.37
C PHE A 17 15.55 4.12 9.02
N SER A 18 15.16 2.86 8.81
CA SER A 18 14.47 2.43 7.59
C SER A 18 13.15 3.16 7.39
N ASP A 19 12.34 3.26 8.43
CA ASP A 19 11.01 3.88 8.38
C ASP A 19 11.07 5.35 7.93
N ILE A 20 12.15 6.07 8.26
CA ILE A 20 12.34 7.46 7.80
C ILE A 20 12.43 7.54 6.27
N TYR A 21 13.04 6.57 5.59
CA TYR A 21 13.20 6.60 4.14
C TYR A 21 12.03 5.92 3.41
N THR A 22 11.36 4.98 4.08
CA THR A 22 10.24 4.22 3.49
C THR A 22 8.87 4.80 3.81
N ASN A 23 8.76 5.83 4.67
CA ASN A 23 7.49 6.46 5.00
C ASN A 23 6.79 6.99 3.73
N PRO A 24 5.54 6.58 3.44
CA PRO A 24 4.82 6.99 2.24
C PRO A 24 4.64 8.51 2.14
N ALA A 25 4.55 9.24 3.26
CA ALA A 25 4.39 10.70 3.27
C ALA A 25 5.51 11.44 2.51
N ASN A 26 6.72 10.86 2.48
CA ASN A 26 7.86 11.43 1.76
C ASN A 26 7.65 11.51 0.25
N TYR A 27 6.73 10.71 -0.31
CA TYR A 27 6.47 10.68 -1.74
C TYR A 27 5.52 11.78 -2.21
N ASN A 28 4.91 12.56 -1.30
CA ASN A 28 4.02 13.66 -1.67
C ASN A 28 4.72 14.70 -2.56
N SER A 29 5.95 15.10 -2.23
CA SER A 29 6.72 16.08 -3.02
C SER A 29 7.12 15.51 -4.38
N ILE A 30 7.52 14.24 -4.42
CA ILE A 30 7.91 13.53 -5.65
C ILE A 30 6.72 13.40 -6.59
N ALA A 31 5.56 12.97 -6.09
CA ALA A 31 4.34 12.84 -6.87
C ALA A 31 3.89 14.18 -7.47
N THR A 32 4.01 15.26 -6.68
CA THR A 32 3.72 16.63 -7.14
C THR A 32 4.70 17.09 -8.23
N GLN A 33 5.99 16.80 -8.07
CA GLN A 33 7.04 17.23 -8.99
C GLN A 33 7.02 16.45 -10.31
N TYR A 34 6.66 15.17 -10.26
CA TYR A 34 6.67 14.26 -11.41
C TYR A 34 5.28 13.65 -11.65
N PRO A 35 4.27 14.45 -12.02
CA PRO A 35 2.88 13.98 -12.13
C PRO A 35 2.67 12.93 -13.23
N ASN A 36 3.60 12.82 -14.19
CA ASN A 36 3.55 11.83 -15.27
C ASN A 36 4.30 10.53 -14.94
N LEU A 37 5.00 10.46 -13.79
CA LEU A 37 5.66 9.25 -13.32
C LEU A 37 4.71 8.48 -12.41
N ASN A 38 4.31 7.29 -12.81
CA ASN A 38 3.54 6.39 -11.95
C ASN A 38 4.45 5.82 -10.85
N ILE A 39 4.06 5.99 -9.59
CA ILE A 39 4.81 5.53 -8.42
C ILE A 39 3.96 4.49 -7.69
N CYS A 40 4.54 3.31 -7.44
CA CYS A 40 3.89 2.28 -6.63
C CYS A 40 4.49 2.28 -5.21
N LEU A 41 3.67 2.60 -4.22
CA LEU A 41 3.99 2.50 -2.80
C LEU A 41 3.62 1.10 -2.32
N ALA A 42 4.40 0.12 -2.80
CA ALA A 42 4.21 -1.28 -2.45
C ALA A 42 4.68 -1.54 -1.02
N HIS A 43 3.85 -2.06 -0.13
CA HIS A 43 2.42 -2.35 -0.24
C HIS A 43 1.61 -1.36 0.62
N PHE A 44 0.31 -1.60 0.80
CA PHE A 44 -0.64 -0.85 1.65
C PHE A 44 -0.26 -0.78 3.16
N GLY A 45 1.03 -0.75 3.52
CA GLY A 45 1.53 -1.01 4.86
C GLY A 45 1.41 -2.50 5.23
N GLY A 46 2.10 -2.89 6.31
CA GLY A 46 1.99 -4.23 6.88
C GLY A 46 0.72 -4.40 7.72
N ASP A 47 0.51 -5.62 8.21
CA ASP A 47 -0.50 -5.98 9.20
C ASP A 47 -0.69 -4.94 10.32
N SER A 48 0.40 -4.46 10.91
CA SER A 48 0.34 -3.45 11.98
C SER A 48 -0.31 -2.13 11.52
N GLU A 49 -0.15 -1.75 10.27
CA GLU A 49 -0.71 -0.51 9.71
C GLU A 49 -2.20 -0.67 9.35
N TRP A 50 -2.61 -1.88 8.97
CA TRP A 50 -4.02 -2.23 8.78
C TRP A 50 -4.75 -2.31 10.12
N ASP A 51 -4.14 -2.93 11.12
CA ASP A 51 -4.67 -2.94 12.49
C ASP A 51 -4.80 -1.52 13.03
N LYS A 52 -3.74 -0.71 12.90
CA LYS A 52 -3.77 0.70 13.31
C LYS A 52 -4.93 1.47 12.66
N TYR A 53 -5.19 1.23 11.37
CA TYR A 53 -6.33 1.86 10.68
C TYR A 53 -7.69 1.41 11.21
N LEU A 54 -7.85 0.11 11.52
CA LEU A 54 -9.12 -0.46 12.00
C LEU A 54 -9.39 -0.11 13.47
N GLU A 55 -8.36 -0.06 14.30
CA GLU A 55 -8.47 0.16 15.74
C GLU A 55 -8.62 1.64 16.10
N HIS A 56 -8.04 2.54 15.31
CA HIS A 56 -8.07 3.98 15.57
C HIS A 56 -9.10 4.64 14.65
N SER A 57 -10.19 5.11 15.24
CA SER A 57 -11.14 5.95 14.51
C SER A 57 -10.42 7.19 13.98
N TRP A 58 -10.49 7.41 12.67
CA TRP A 58 -9.94 8.63 12.08
C TRP A 58 -10.69 9.84 12.65
N HIS A 59 -9.96 10.76 13.28
CA HIS A 59 -10.47 12.07 13.65
C HIS A 59 -9.76 13.15 12.82
N PRO A 60 -10.47 14.16 12.30
CA PRO A 60 -9.88 15.22 11.47
C PRO A 60 -8.73 15.98 12.14
N ASN A 61 -8.65 15.93 13.48
CA ASN A 61 -7.67 16.63 14.29
C ASN A 61 -6.57 15.72 14.85
N GLU A 62 -6.53 14.43 14.47
CA GLU A 62 -5.44 13.55 14.86
C GLU A 62 -4.12 14.04 14.22
N PRO A 63 -3.02 14.08 14.97
CA PRO A 63 -1.70 14.35 14.42
C PRO A 63 -1.37 13.44 13.24
N GLU A 64 -0.77 13.98 12.18
CA GLU A 64 -0.41 13.22 10.97
C GLU A 64 0.52 12.03 11.29
N GLU A 65 1.36 12.17 12.31
CA GLU A 65 2.23 11.12 12.86
C GLU A 65 1.47 9.91 13.44
N ASN A 66 0.21 10.09 13.82
CA ASN A 66 -0.66 9.03 14.29
C ASN A 66 -1.39 8.31 13.17
N LYS A 67 -1.33 8.78 11.92
CA LYS A 67 -1.92 8.03 10.80
C LYS A 67 -1.18 6.73 10.56
N SER A 68 -1.92 5.70 10.16
CA SER A 68 -1.30 4.50 9.60
C SER A 68 -0.78 4.78 8.19
N TRP A 69 0.20 4.01 7.74
CA TRP A 69 0.67 4.08 6.35
C TRP A 69 -0.44 3.80 5.37
N LEU A 70 -1.39 2.92 5.70
CA LEU A 70 -2.60 2.71 4.92
C LEU A 70 -3.36 4.04 4.71
N SER A 71 -3.62 4.78 5.80
CA SER A 71 -4.30 6.08 5.74
C SER A 71 -3.51 7.10 4.90
N VAL A 72 -2.20 7.19 5.12
CA VAL A 72 -1.32 8.10 4.34
C VAL A 72 -1.33 7.76 2.85
N ILE A 73 -1.27 6.48 2.49
CA ILE A 73 -1.31 6.05 1.08
C ILE A 73 -2.68 6.38 0.45
N LEU A 74 -3.78 6.18 1.18
CA LEU A 74 -5.12 6.57 0.70
C LEU A 74 -5.20 8.08 0.45
N ASP A 75 -4.69 8.91 1.36
CA ASP A 75 -4.65 10.37 1.20
C ASP A 75 -3.81 10.77 -0.02
N LEU A 76 -2.67 10.11 -0.24
CA LEU A 76 -1.83 10.33 -1.41
C LEU A 76 -2.52 9.93 -2.71
N ILE A 77 -3.22 8.80 -2.74
CA ILE A 77 -4.05 8.38 -3.89
C ILE A 77 -5.16 9.39 -4.14
N GLN A 78 -5.81 9.92 -3.10
CA GLN A 78 -6.85 10.92 -3.28
C GLN A 78 -6.28 12.23 -3.85
N LYS A 79 -5.07 12.61 -3.43
CA LYS A 79 -4.42 13.84 -3.85
C LYS A 79 -3.78 13.76 -5.24
N HIS A 80 -3.23 12.61 -5.60
CA HIS A 80 -2.37 12.45 -6.79
C HIS A 80 -2.86 11.32 -7.69
N ASP A 81 -2.91 11.57 -9.00
CA ASP A 81 -3.40 10.58 -9.96
C ASP A 81 -2.36 9.54 -10.36
N ASN A 82 -1.08 9.75 -10.01
CA ASN A 82 0.06 8.91 -10.35
C ASN A 82 0.56 8.03 -9.20
N ILE A 83 -0.14 8.00 -8.06
CA ILE A 83 0.18 7.10 -6.94
C ILE A 83 -0.63 5.82 -7.05
N TYR A 84 0.06 4.70 -6.94
CA TYR A 84 -0.46 3.34 -6.90
C TYR A 84 0.04 2.63 -5.64
N THR A 85 -0.60 1.53 -5.28
CA THR A 85 -0.15 0.62 -4.22
C THR A 85 -0.62 -0.79 -4.55
N ASP A 86 -0.14 -1.79 -3.81
CA ASP A 86 -0.61 -3.17 -3.93
C ASP A 86 -1.06 -3.74 -2.59
N ILE A 87 -1.83 -4.83 -2.67
CA ILE A 87 -2.46 -5.49 -1.53
C ILE A 87 -1.57 -6.50 -0.81
N SER A 88 -0.49 -6.92 -1.46
CA SER A 88 0.49 -7.90 -0.98
C SER A 88 -0.10 -9.17 -0.33
N SER A 89 0.73 -9.90 0.41
CA SER A 89 0.27 -11.01 1.25
C SER A 89 -0.46 -10.57 2.52
N THR A 90 -0.43 -9.28 2.88
CA THR A 90 -1.03 -8.73 4.12
C THR A 90 -2.50 -9.12 4.26
N LEU A 91 -3.28 -9.10 3.17
CA LEU A 91 -4.71 -9.42 3.19
C LEU A 91 -5.09 -10.78 3.79
N PHE A 92 -4.15 -11.72 3.88
CA PHE A 92 -4.41 -13.07 4.33
C PHE A 92 -4.18 -13.29 5.81
N GLN A 93 -3.68 -12.27 6.50
CA GLN A 93 -3.47 -12.37 7.93
C GLN A 93 -4.79 -12.33 8.72
N LYS A 94 -5.79 -11.57 8.26
CA LYS A 94 -7.10 -11.43 8.90
C LYS A 94 -8.22 -11.24 7.87
N ASP A 95 -9.37 -11.89 8.08
CA ASP A 95 -10.55 -11.71 7.22
C ASP A 95 -11.04 -10.25 7.17
N SER A 96 -10.87 -9.51 8.27
CA SER A 96 -11.23 -8.08 8.36
C SER A 96 -10.42 -7.20 7.39
N TYR A 97 -9.22 -7.61 6.98
CA TYR A 97 -8.45 -6.88 5.96
C TYR A 97 -9.08 -7.05 4.58
N MET A 98 -9.60 -8.23 4.27
CA MET A 98 -10.34 -8.45 3.03
C MET A 98 -11.64 -7.63 3.02
N ASP A 99 -12.36 -7.58 4.15
CA ASP A 99 -13.57 -6.77 4.27
C ASP A 99 -13.27 -5.27 4.13
N LEU A 100 -12.21 -4.77 4.77
CA LEU A 100 -11.77 -3.39 4.60
C LEU A 100 -11.40 -3.10 3.15
N LEU A 101 -10.64 -3.98 2.49
CA LEU A 101 -10.30 -3.81 1.08
C LEU A 101 -11.55 -3.68 0.21
N LEU A 102 -12.55 -4.53 0.41
CA LEU A 102 -13.81 -4.47 -0.35
C LEU A 102 -14.46 -3.09 -0.23
N VAL A 103 -14.53 -2.53 0.98
CA VAL A 103 -15.04 -1.17 1.23
C VAL A 103 -14.17 -0.11 0.55
N LEU A 104 -12.84 -0.20 0.67
CA LEU A 104 -11.92 0.76 0.02
C LEU A 104 -12.06 0.75 -1.51
N LEU A 105 -12.29 -0.42 -2.11
CA LEU A 105 -12.49 -0.57 -3.56
C LEU A 105 -13.85 -0.07 -4.05
N GLU A 106 -14.80 0.32 -3.18
CA GLU A 106 -16.02 1.00 -3.61
C GLU A 106 -15.71 2.40 -4.16
N ASN A 107 -14.72 3.08 -3.56
CA ASN A 107 -14.22 4.35 -4.07
C ASN A 107 -13.50 4.16 -5.41
N LYS A 108 -14.05 4.76 -6.47
CA LYS A 108 -13.52 4.62 -7.83
C LYS A 108 -12.04 5.00 -7.94
N LYS A 109 -11.61 6.10 -7.30
CA LYS A 109 -10.24 6.58 -7.40
C LYS A 109 -9.26 5.60 -6.75
N ILE A 110 -9.59 5.12 -5.55
CA ILE A 110 -8.80 4.09 -4.88
C ILE A 110 -8.77 2.81 -5.73
N ARG A 111 -9.94 2.32 -6.16
CA ARG A 111 -10.05 1.10 -6.97
C ARG A 111 -9.19 1.11 -8.23
N GLU A 112 -9.02 2.25 -8.89
CA GLU A 112 -8.20 2.37 -10.10
C GLU A 112 -6.69 2.50 -9.82
N ARG A 113 -6.27 2.57 -8.55
CA ARG A 113 -4.88 2.72 -8.11
C ARG A 113 -4.34 1.56 -7.27
N VAL A 114 -5.19 0.58 -6.96
CA VAL A 114 -4.79 -0.64 -6.26
C VAL A 114 -4.40 -1.74 -7.25
N LEU A 115 -3.24 -2.34 -7.04
CA LEU A 115 -2.70 -3.44 -7.83
C LEU A 115 -2.77 -4.76 -7.06
N PHE A 116 -2.79 -5.87 -7.79
CA PHE A 116 -2.55 -7.18 -7.21
C PHE A 116 -1.03 -7.40 -7.03
N GLY A 117 -0.61 -7.73 -5.81
CA GLY A 117 0.74 -8.21 -5.50
C GLY A 117 0.62 -9.38 -4.53
N SER A 118 1.34 -10.48 -4.76
CA SER A 118 1.24 -11.70 -3.92
C SER A 118 2.34 -11.83 -2.88
N ASP A 119 3.41 -11.04 -2.97
CA ASP A 119 4.68 -11.29 -2.27
C ASP A 119 5.20 -12.72 -2.45
N TYR A 120 5.05 -13.28 -3.65
CA TYR A 120 5.35 -14.70 -3.94
C TYR A 120 6.63 -15.23 -3.28
N TYR A 121 7.74 -14.49 -3.40
CA TYR A 121 9.02 -14.91 -2.81
C TYR A 121 9.00 -14.94 -1.27
N MET A 122 8.25 -14.07 -0.60
CA MET A 122 8.05 -14.16 0.85
C MET A 122 7.11 -15.30 1.22
N MET A 123 6.08 -15.53 0.41
CA MET A 123 5.12 -16.62 0.61
C MET A 123 5.74 -18.00 0.49
N GLU A 124 6.64 -18.21 -0.48
CA GLU A 124 7.42 -19.46 -0.57
C GLU A 124 8.23 -19.74 0.70
N ARG A 125 8.84 -18.70 1.30
CA ARG A 125 9.63 -18.84 2.52
C ARG A 125 8.77 -19.22 3.73
N ILE A 126 7.51 -18.78 3.75
CA ILE A 126 6.55 -19.05 4.83
C ILE A 126 5.77 -20.36 4.56
N LYS A 127 6.02 -21.04 3.42
CA LYS A 127 5.27 -22.22 2.95
C LYS A 127 3.76 -22.00 2.95
N SER A 128 3.33 -20.77 2.65
CA SER A 128 1.91 -20.47 2.54
C SER A 128 1.32 -21.08 1.26
N GLN A 129 0.02 -21.37 1.29
CA GLN A 129 -0.67 -21.96 0.16
C GLN A 129 -1.12 -20.87 -0.83
N GLU A 130 -0.22 -20.42 -1.70
CA GLU A 130 -0.47 -19.48 -2.82
C GLU A 130 -1.75 -19.82 -3.61
N ARG A 131 -2.01 -21.11 -3.83
CA ARG A 131 -3.23 -21.55 -4.52
C ARG A 131 -4.50 -21.23 -3.74
N GLU A 132 -4.50 -21.50 -2.43
CA GLU A 132 -5.63 -21.18 -1.55
C GLU A 132 -5.83 -19.67 -1.49
N MET A 133 -4.72 -18.94 -1.40
CA MET A 133 -4.65 -17.48 -1.41
C MET A 133 -5.35 -16.89 -2.65
N ALA A 134 -4.94 -17.34 -3.84
CA ALA A 134 -5.51 -16.91 -5.11
C ALA A 134 -7.01 -17.24 -5.23
N ILE A 135 -7.45 -18.41 -4.73
CA ILE A 135 -8.86 -18.80 -4.70
C ILE A 135 -9.67 -17.87 -3.80
N LYS A 136 -9.20 -17.60 -2.58
CA LYS A 136 -9.89 -16.74 -1.62
C LYS A 136 -10.07 -15.31 -2.14
N ILE A 137 -9.01 -14.69 -2.66
CA ILE A 137 -9.10 -13.34 -3.25
C ILE A 137 -10.12 -13.30 -4.40
N ARG A 138 -10.03 -14.26 -5.34
CA ARG A 138 -10.95 -14.29 -6.49
C ARG A 138 -12.39 -14.51 -6.06
N SER A 139 -12.62 -15.35 -5.04
CA SER A 139 -13.95 -15.60 -4.50
C SER A 139 -14.55 -14.38 -3.81
N ARG A 140 -13.75 -13.60 -3.07
CA ARG A 140 -14.24 -12.43 -2.31
C ARG A 140 -14.41 -11.20 -3.19
N LEU A 141 -13.46 -10.92 -4.09
CA LEU A 141 -13.54 -9.78 -5.01
C LEU A 141 -14.51 -10.02 -6.18
N GLY A 142 -14.70 -11.27 -6.57
CA GLY A 142 -15.36 -11.60 -7.83
C GLY A 142 -14.51 -11.28 -9.07
N SER A 143 -14.99 -11.69 -10.24
CA SER A 143 -14.22 -11.62 -11.49
C SER A 143 -13.91 -10.18 -11.93
N ALA A 144 -14.84 -9.25 -11.76
CA ALA A 144 -14.71 -7.88 -12.22
C ALA A 144 -13.64 -7.10 -11.42
N LEU A 145 -13.75 -7.07 -10.09
CA LEU A 145 -12.76 -6.39 -9.24
C LEU A 145 -11.39 -7.07 -9.32
N PHE A 146 -11.35 -8.40 -9.36
CA PHE A 146 -10.08 -9.10 -9.53
C PHE A 146 -9.40 -8.72 -10.85
N LYS A 147 -10.13 -8.72 -11.97
CA LYS A 147 -9.59 -8.27 -13.27
C LYS A 147 -9.16 -6.80 -13.25
N GLN A 148 -9.88 -5.95 -12.50
CA GLN A 148 -9.50 -4.55 -12.34
C GLN A 148 -8.09 -4.44 -11.74
N ILE A 149 -7.85 -5.06 -10.58
CA ILE A 149 -6.57 -4.91 -9.86
C ILE A 149 -5.43 -5.76 -10.44
N ALA A 150 -5.73 -6.90 -11.08
CA ALA A 150 -4.74 -7.84 -11.58
C ALA A 150 -4.39 -7.67 -13.06
N GLU A 151 -5.21 -6.96 -13.84
CA GLU A 151 -4.97 -6.79 -15.28
C GLU A 151 -5.14 -5.33 -15.72
N THR A 152 -6.26 -4.69 -15.37
CA THR A 152 -6.60 -3.36 -15.89
C THR A 152 -5.70 -2.27 -15.30
N ASN A 153 -5.55 -2.23 -13.98
CA ASN A 153 -4.70 -1.26 -13.30
C ASN A 153 -3.22 -1.46 -13.62
N PRO A 154 -2.67 -2.70 -13.66
CA PRO A 154 -1.30 -2.92 -14.11
C PRO A 154 -1.00 -2.38 -15.52
N LYS A 155 -1.92 -2.55 -16.48
CA LYS A 155 -1.74 -1.99 -17.83
C LYS A 155 -1.65 -0.46 -17.81
N LYS A 156 -2.50 0.20 -17.04
CA LYS A 156 -2.46 1.66 -16.84
C LYS A 156 -1.18 2.10 -16.14
N TYR A 157 -0.78 1.39 -15.08
CA TYR A 157 0.44 1.67 -14.32
C TYR A 157 1.69 1.60 -15.20
N LEU A 158 1.77 0.61 -16.10
CA LEU A 158 2.87 0.43 -17.04
C LEU A 158 2.78 1.33 -18.28
N GLY A 159 1.71 2.10 -18.45
CA GLY A 159 1.52 2.99 -19.61
C GLY A 159 1.27 2.27 -20.94
N ILE A 160 0.68 1.06 -20.89
CA ILE A 160 0.43 0.21 -22.07
C ILE A 160 -1.06 0.10 -22.45
N SER A 161 -1.90 0.99 -21.93
CA SER A 161 -3.34 1.10 -22.24
C SER A 161 -3.77 2.53 -22.46
#